data_AF-A0A8T4RC49-F1
#
_entry.id   AF-A0A8T4RC49-F1
#
_cell.length_a   1.000
_cell.length_b   1.000
_cell.length_c   1.000
_cell.angle_alpha   90.00
_cell.angle_beta   90.00
_cell.angle_gamma   90.00
#
_symmetry.space_group_name_H-M   'P 1'
#
loop_
_entity.id
_entity.type
_entity.pdbx_description
1 polymer ?
#
loop_
_entity_poly.entity_id
_entity_poly.type
_entity_poly.pdbx_seq_one_letter_code
_entity_poly.pdbx_strand_id
1 'polypeptide(L)'
;MKKTDLLLLPFGILFILGCQQVPDSVRSDIPIIDSENADTGVVECTAASDCVVGGCSGTVCQNKDAPPVFTTCEYREEYACYESIDCGCVAGKCQWETTSEFEQCVEKARS
;
A
#
# COMPACT_ATOMS: atom_id res chain seq x y z
N MET A 1 9.12 -61.72 18.09
CA MET A 1 10.13 -61.46 19.15
C MET A 1 9.95 -60.03 19.63
N LYS A 2 9.63 -59.85 20.93
CA LYS A 2 9.69 -58.60 21.73
C LYS A 2 8.74 -57.48 21.28
N LYS A 3 8.05 -56.72 22.13
CA LYS A 3 7.73 -56.78 23.56
C LYS A 3 6.81 -55.56 23.75
N THR A 4 5.59 -55.80 24.23
CA THR A 4 4.92 -55.07 25.31
C THR A 4 4.78 -53.54 25.25
N ASP A 5 3.51 -53.13 25.43
CA ASP A 5 2.98 -51.82 25.80
C ASP A 5 3.88 -50.95 26.68
N LEU A 6 3.96 -49.64 26.34
CA LEU A 6 4.25 -48.61 27.32
C LEU A 6 3.70 -47.22 26.88
N LEU A 7 2.56 -46.87 27.48
CA LEU A 7 2.14 -45.54 27.94
C LEU A 7 1.83 -44.43 26.92
N LEU A 8 0.52 -44.17 26.78
CA LEU A 8 -0.14 -42.88 27.03
C LEU A 8 0.69 -41.61 26.78
N LEU A 9 0.45 -40.95 25.65
CA LEU A 9 0.49 -39.48 25.56
C LEU A 9 -0.79 -38.97 24.85
N PRO A 10 -1.42 -37.93 25.40
CA PRO A 10 -2.83 -37.61 25.23
C PRO A 10 -3.09 -36.90 23.88
N PHE A 11 -4.26 -37.11 23.29
CA PHE A 11 -5.19 -36.16 22.64
C PHE A 11 -4.73 -34.73 22.24
N GLY A 12 -3.47 -34.51 21.84
CA GLY A 12 -2.87 -33.18 21.70
C GLY A 12 -2.07 -32.96 20.41
N ILE A 13 -2.17 -33.87 19.44
CA ILE A 13 -1.47 -33.75 18.14
C ILE A 13 -2.47 -33.58 16.96
N LEU A 14 -3.78 -33.60 17.23
CA LEU A 14 -4.79 -33.38 16.18
C LEU A 14 -5.16 -31.90 15.96
N PHE A 15 -4.63 -30.97 16.77
CA PHE A 15 -4.97 -29.53 16.69
C PHE A 15 -3.92 -28.66 15.98
N ILE A 16 -2.92 -29.28 15.33
CA ILE A 16 -1.86 -28.57 14.58
C ILE A 16 -2.00 -28.71 13.05
N LEU A 17 -3.04 -29.40 12.56
CA LEU A 17 -3.42 -29.44 11.13
C LEU A 17 -4.48 -28.38 10.77
N GLY A 18 -4.37 -27.19 11.36
CA GLY A 18 -5.07 -25.99 10.89
C GLY A 18 -4.04 -24.93 10.53
N CYS A 19 -3.81 -24.73 9.23
CA CYS A 19 -2.97 -23.70 8.59
C CYS A 19 -1.50 -24.03 8.23
N GLN A 20 -1.12 -25.28 7.93
CA GLN A 20 0.12 -25.57 7.19
C GLN A 20 -0.18 -26.50 6.02
N GLN A 21 -0.43 -25.98 4.83
CA GLN A 21 0.61 -25.84 3.80
C GLN A 21 0.02 -25.11 2.58
N VAL A 22 0.47 -23.87 2.31
CA VAL A 22 0.31 -23.29 0.98
C VAL A 22 1.33 -23.99 0.09
N PRO A 23 0.94 -24.70 -0.99
CA PRO A 23 1.88 -25.45 -1.81
C PRO A 23 2.84 -24.50 -2.53
N ASP A 24 4.14 -24.82 -2.51
CA ASP A 24 5.25 -24.06 -3.14
C ASP A 24 5.09 -23.83 -4.65
N SER A 25 4.10 -24.45 -5.32
CA SER A 25 3.84 -24.27 -6.75
C SER A 25 3.10 -22.98 -7.11
N VAL A 26 2.62 -22.19 -6.15
CA VAL A 26 2.01 -20.86 -6.43
C VAL A 26 3.05 -19.75 -6.27
N ARG A 27 4.23 -19.89 -6.90
CA ARG A 27 5.21 -18.78 -7.01
C ARG A 27 6.05 -18.75 -8.30
N SER A 28 5.76 -19.61 -9.27
CA SER A 28 6.39 -19.57 -10.60
C SER A 28 5.24 -19.76 -11.59
N ASP A 29 4.67 -18.75 -12.24
CA ASP A 29 5.26 -18.09 -13.42
C ASP A 29 4.60 -16.72 -13.68
N ILE A 30 4.55 -15.86 -12.67
CA ILE A 30 4.31 -14.42 -12.91
C ILE A 30 5.69 -13.77 -12.89
N PRO A 31 6.09 -13.01 -13.94
CA PRO A 31 7.24 -12.13 -13.79
C PRO A 31 6.89 -11.18 -12.66
N ILE A 32 7.48 -11.38 -11.49
CA ILE A 32 7.36 -10.41 -10.44
C ILE A 32 8.14 -9.20 -10.94
N ILE A 33 7.41 -8.21 -11.43
CA ILE A 33 7.90 -6.83 -11.38
C ILE A 33 7.80 -6.50 -9.90
N ASP A 34 8.78 -6.98 -9.14
CA ASP A 34 8.96 -6.63 -7.74
C ASP A 34 9.24 -5.13 -7.74
N SER A 35 8.19 -4.34 -7.52
CA SER A 35 8.24 -2.91 -7.22
C SER A 35 8.89 -2.66 -5.85
N GLU A 36 9.93 -3.41 -5.51
CA GLU A 36 10.77 -3.16 -4.35
C GLU A 36 12.25 -3.02 -4.71
N ASN A 37 12.66 -3.13 -6.00
CA ASN A 37 13.96 -2.57 -6.42
C ASN A 37 14.05 -2.26 -7.92
N ALA A 38 13.53 -1.09 -8.33
CA ALA A 38 13.98 -0.37 -9.51
C ALA A 38 14.15 1.12 -9.17
N ASP A 39 15.07 1.42 -8.25
CA ASP A 39 15.76 2.71 -8.25
C ASP A 39 16.68 2.76 -9.48
N THR A 40 16.07 2.91 -10.65
CA THR A 40 16.77 3.25 -11.89
C THR A 40 16.36 4.64 -12.31
N GLY A 41 16.46 5.63 -11.42
CA GLY A 41 16.39 7.05 -11.79
C GLY A 41 15.25 7.43 -12.74
N VAL A 42 14.10 6.74 -12.67
CA VAL A 42 12.97 7.00 -13.57
C VAL A 42 12.29 8.23 -13.03
N VAL A 43 12.54 9.35 -13.71
CA VAL A 43 11.86 10.62 -13.47
C VAL A 43 10.42 10.45 -13.95
N GLU A 44 9.49 10.33 -13.01
CA GLU A 44 8.05 10.20 -13.28
C GLU A 44 7.47 11.51 -13.84
N CYS A 45 7.97 12.65 -13.39
CA CYS A 45 7.50 13.97 -13.82
C CYS A 45 8.65 14.97 -13.90
N THR A 46 8.44 16.05 -14.66
CA THR A 46 9.39 17.18 -14.72
C THR A 46 8.74 18.53 -14.46
N ALA A 47 7.42 18.63 -14.61
CA ALA A 47 6.63 19.82 -14.35
C ALA A 47 5.37 19.46 -13.55
N ALA A 48 4.80 20.44 -12.84
CA ALA A 48 3.53 20.24 -12.12
C ALA A 48 2.40 19.81 -13.05
N SER A 49 2.40 20.24 -14.32
CA SER A 49 1.43 19.83 -15.33
C SER A 49 1.49 18.34 -15.71
N ASP A 50 2.54 17.62 -15.30
CA ASP A 50 2.65 16.17 -15.48
C ASP A 50 1.86 15.41 -14.40
N CYS A 51 1.40 16.10 -13.36
CA CYS A 51 0.70 15.55 -12.22
C CYS A 51 -0.78 15.93 -12.23
N VAL A 52 -1.62 15.05 -11.71
CA VAL A 52 -3.06 15.23 -11.65
C VAL A 52 -3.59 14.75 -10.30
N VAL A 53 -4.59 15.48 -9.79
CA VAL A 53 -5.36 15.09 -8.62
C VAL A 53 -6.37 14.02 -9.03
N GLY A 54 -6.44 12.93 -8.27
CA GLY A 54 -7.33 11.80 -8.48
C GLY A 54 -7.85 11.20 -7.18
N GLY A 55 -8.36 9.98 -7.27
CA GLY A 55 -9.11 9.35 -6.17
C GLY A 55 -10.50 9.94 -6.01
N CYS A 56 -11.43 9.18 -5.42
CA CYS A 56 -12.83 9.62 -5.32
C CYS A 56 -13.00 10.87 -4.46
N SER A 57 -12.11 11.06 -3.47
CA SER A 57 -12.12 12.19 -2.54
C SER A 57 -10.99 13.20 -2.78
N GLY A 58 -10.35 13.17 -3.96
CA GLY A 58 -9.29 14.13 -4.31
C GLY A 58 -7.98 13.98 -3.53
N THR A 59 -7.72 12.80 -2.96
CA THR A 59 -6.56 12.56 -2.08
C THR A 59 -5.34 11.96 -2.78
N VAL A 60 -5.47 11.58 -4.06
CA VAL A 60 -4.36 11.02 -4.84
C VAL A 60 -3.71 12.14 -5.65
N CYS A 61 -2.39 12.25 -5.60
CA CYS A 61 -1.59 12.99 -6.56
C CYS A 61 -0.76 11.97 -7.35
N GLN A 62 -0.91 11.94 -8.68
CA GLN A 62 -0.27 10.94 -9.54
C GLN A 62 0.14 11.52 -10.89
N ASN A 63 1.04 10.85 -11.59
CA ASN A 63 1.30 11.15 -12.99
C ASN A 63 0.02 11.02 -13.85
N LYS A 64 -0.21 12.00 -14.73
CA LYS A 64 -1.39 12.07 -15.59
C LYS A 64 -1.47 11.00 -16.67
N ASP A 65 -0.33 10.44 -17.07
CA ASP A 65 -0.20 9.40 -18.09
C ASP A 65 -0.21 7.98 -17.49
N ALA A 66 -0.16 7.87 -16.15
CA ALA A 66 -0.35 6.61 -15.45
C ALA A 66 -1.84 6.21 -15.40
N PRO A 67 -2.18 4.91 -15.30
CA PRO A 67 -3.54 4.47 -15.02
C PRO A 67 -4.13 5.17 -13.78
N PRO A 68 -5.40 5.59 -13.79
CA PRO A 68 -6.03 6.21 -12.64
C PRO A 68 -6.01 5.28 -11.41
N VAL A 69 -5.56 5.80 -10.27
CA VAL A 69 -5.68 5.10 -8.99
C VAL A 69 -7.12 5.27 -8.49
N PHE A 70 -7.82 4.15 -8.39
CA PHE A 70 -9.15 4.09 -7.81
C PHE A 70 -9.06 3.89 -6.30
N THR A 71 -9.67 4.79 -5.54
CA THR A 71 -9.84 4.67 -4.09
C THR A 71 -11.29 4.33 -3.77
N THR A 72 -11.56 3.90 -2.55
CA THR A 72 -12.92 3.95 -2.02
C THR A 72 -13.41 5.40 -1.99
N CYS A 73 -14.72 5.60 -2.07
CA CYS A 73 -15.37 6.91 -1.89
C CYS A 73 -15.62 7.22 -0.41
N GLU A 74 -14.64 6.90 0.44
CA GLU A 74 -14.66 7.32 1.84
C GLU A 74 -14.26 8.80 1.90
N TYR A 75 -15.01 9.58 2.66
CA TYR A 75 -14.68 10.97 2.92
C TYR A 75 -14.45 11.15 4.41
N ARG A 76 -13.33 11.78 4.77
CA ARG A 76 -12.99 12.20 6.13
C ARG A 76 -12.77 13.70 6.17
N GLU A 77 -12.99 14.32 7.31
CA GLU A 77 -12.91 15.77 7.46
C GLU A 77 -11.53 16.31 7.07
N GLU A 78 -10.46 15.57 7.36
CA GLU A 78 -9.10 15.99 6.99
C GLU A 78 -8.85 16.03 5.47
N TYR A 79 -9.72 15.42 4.66
CA TYR A 79 -9.57 15.45 3.20
C TYR A 79 -9.88 16.83 2.61
N ALA A 80 -10.67 17.66 3.31
CA ALA A 80 -10.87 19.06 2.93
C ALA A 80 -9.55 19.86 2.90
N CYS A 81 -8.55 19.45 3.68
CA CYS A 81 -7.25 20.13 3.73
C CYS A 81 -6.47 20.01 2.43
N TYR A 82 -6.73 19.01 1.58
CA TYR A 82 -6.05 18.89 0.29
C TYR A 82 -6.39 20.04 -0.68
N GLU A 83 -7.49 20.76 -0.44
CA GLU A 83 -7.83 21.96 -1.23
C GLU A 83 -6.84 23.13 -0.99
N SER A 84 -6.04 23.09 0.08
CA SER A 84 -5.08 24.15 0.41
C SER A 84 -3.68 23.90 -0.12
N ILE A 85 -3.43 22.81 -0.83
CA ILE A 85 -2.11 22.44 -1.37
C ILE A 85 -2.20 21.98 -2.82
N ASP A 86 -1.08 22.12 -3.52
CA ASP A 86 -0.97 21.74 -4.93
C ASP A 86 -0.43 20.32 -5.09
N CYS A 87 -0.96 19.60 -6.09
CA CYS A 87 -0.38 18.36 -6.61
C CYS A 87 0.65 18.73 -7.68
N GLY A 88 1.92 18.42 -7.43
CA GLY A 88 3.04 18.91 -8.22
C GLY A 88 4.15 17.89 -8.41
N CYS A 89 5.17 18.27 -9.17
CA CYS A 89 6.32 17.43 -9.41
C CYS A 89 7.44 17.73 -8.39
N VAL A 90 7.61 16.85 -7.41
CA VAL A 90 8.58 16.99 -6.33
C VAL A 90 9.63 15.89 -6.43
N ALA A 91 10.89 16.29 -6.63
CA ALA A 91 12.03 15.38 -6.80
C ALA A 91 11.80 14.31 -7.89
N GLY A 92 11.16 14.71 -8.99
CA GLY A 92 10.88 13.83 -10.13
C GLY A 92 9.73 12.85 -9.92
N LYS A 93 8.87 13.07 -8.91
CA LYS A 93 7.67 12.27 -8.63
C LYS A 93 6.45 13.16 -8.40
N CYS A 94 5.27 12.69 -8.79
CA CYS A 94 4.05 13.41 -8.50
C CYS A 94 3.68 13.24 -7.02
N GLN A 95 3.70 14.36 -6.29
CA GLN A 95 3.48 14.39 -4.85
C GLN A 95 2.74 15.66 -4.45
N TRP A 96 2.09 15.59 -3.30
CA TRP A 96 1.48 16.74 -2.65
C TRP A 96 2.56 17.69 -2.10
N GLU A 97 2.49 18.97 -2.43
CA GLU A 97 3.36 20.00 -1.89
C GLU A 97 2.92 20.35 -0.45
N THR A 98 3.35 19.53 0.52
CA THR A 98 2.95 19.68 1.92
C THR A 98 3.48 20.99 2.52
N THR A 99 2.60 21.74 3.18
CA THR A 99 2.94 22.95 3.92
C THR A 99 2.60 22.82 5.40
N SER A 100 3.14 23.72 6.22
CA SER A 100 2.82 23.75 7.66
C SER A 100 1.33 24.00 7.94
N GLU A 101 0.65 24.73 7.04
CA GLU A 101 -0.77 25.03 7.10
C GLU A 101 -1.61 23.78 6.83
N PHE A 102 -1.21 22.96 5.85
CA PHE A 102 -1.84 21.67 5.57
C PHE A 102 -1.73 20.72 6.76
N GLU A 103 -0.54 20.57 7.34
CA GLU A 103 -0.32 19.68 8.49
C GLU A 103 -1.19 20.08 9.69
N GLN A 104 -1.26 21.38 9.99
CA GLN A 104 -2.12 21.91 11.05
C GLN A 104 -3.61 21.68 10.77
N CYS A 105 -4.05 21.85 9.52
CA CYS A 105 -5.42 21.57 9.11
C CYS A 105 -5.78 20.10 9.36
N VAL A 106 -4.92 19.17 8.92
CA VAL A 106 -5.13 17.74 9.08
C VAL A 106 -5.17 17.34 10.55
N GLU A 107 -4.27 17.86 11.38
CA GLU A 107 -4.26 17.57 12.81
C GLU A 107 -5.56 18.07 13.49
N LYS A 108 -5.96 19.30 13.18
CA LYS A 108 -7.20 19.89 13.71
C LYS A 108 -8.45 19.12 13.27
N ALA A 109 -8.48 18.60 12.06
CA ALA A 109 -9.61 17.83 11.55
C ALA A 109 -9.70 16.41 12.15
N ARG A 110 -8.63 15.92 12.79
CA ARG A 110 -8.57 14.60 13.43
C ARG A 110 -8.78 14.60 14.94
N SER A 111 -8.72 15.78 15.58
CA SER A 111 -8.86 15.97 17.02
C SER A 111 -10.31 16.07 17.47
#